data_AF-A0A7W4HW90-F1
#
_entry.id   AF-A0A7W4HW90-F1
#
_cell.length_a   1.000
_cell.length_b   1.000
_cell.length_c   1.000
_cell.angle_alpha   90.00
_cell.angle_beta   90.00
_cell.angle_gamma   90.00
#
_symmetry.space_group_name_H-M   'P 1'
#
loop_
_entity.id
_entity.type
_entity.pdbx_description
1 polymer ?
#
loop_
_entity_poly.entity_id
_entity_poly.type
_entity_poly.pdbx_seq_one_letter_code
_entity_poly.pdbx_strand_id
1 'polypeptide(L)'
;MEENNVITIYKNKAIVNFEGRDFLGQIGIDSRIFNALQGAGVSVGVISQQAIENGISVLVDEYQAETAVESLRKEFEKELKSGIVSQIYSIDNLAVIGLVTDNFQKILSELQKNKIFPLLLNQVASAGRVNLVVSDNQLDKVKNIVETEIFGKVKTVHLVLVGHGNVGSTLIEQILDSSYDIQNRKRINLKIIAIANSKNIVFNKGGFGSDWRQKVLFGSSENTLQDLFQFVKENQFENLVLVDNTASKDFVKNYPTFVENGFDIVSSNKIFNTLPIQEYRNLRKTLDKNKKRYLYETNVGAGLPLIDTIKLLHLSGENITRIKGVFSGSLSYIFNNFSVRDEKFSTIVKEAMDKGFTEPDPREDLSGNDVARKLLILARELDLINEFSDINIQNLIPENLGGIAKDEFISRLEELDAEYQFIKESQEPNHVLRYVGDLHGDLSQDKGILDVKLVSVPASSALGQLKGSDSIFEIYTESYGENPIVIMGAGAGAKVTARGVFGDILRLC
;
A
#
# COMPACT_ATOMS: atom_id res chain seq x y z
N MET A 1 8.92 -31.98 10.92
CA MET A 1 7.98 -32.00 9.78
C MET A 1 8.27 -30.80 8.86
N GLU A 2 9.53 -30.53 8.51
CA GLU A 2 9.92 -29.34 7.71
C GLU A 2 10.35 -29.67 6.27
N GLU A 3 10.41 -30.95 5.88
CA GLU A 3 10.92 -31.35 4.55
C GLU A 3 9.87 -31.33 3.40
N ASN A 4 8.60 -30.99 3.65
CA ASN A 4 7.53 -31.21 2.67
C ASN A 4 7.11 -29.99 1.81
N ASN A 5 7.76 -28.83 1.93
CA ASN A 5 7.37 -27.61 1.18
C ASN A 5 8.26 -27.32 -0.04
N VAL A 6 8.71 -28.35 -0.76
CA VAL A 6 9.57 -28.20 -1.94
C VAL A 6 8.73 -28.32 -3.21
N ILE A 7 8.72 -27.26 -4.03
CA ILE A 7 8.20 -27.30 -5.39
C ILE A 7 9.33 -27.72 -6.33
N THR A 8 9.10 -28.75 -7.14
CA THR A 8 10.00 -29.14 -8.23
C THR A 8 9.43 -28.63 -9.55
N ILE A 9 10.25 -27.98 -10.37
CA ILE A 9 9.82 -27.42 -11.66
C ILE A 9 10.62 -28.04 -12.79
N TYR A 10 9.91 -28.54 -13.80
CA TYR A 10 10.50 -29.00 -15.07
C TYR A 10 9.95 -28.15 -16.21
N LYS A 11 10.82 -27.38 -16.88
CA LYS A 11 10.48 -26.55 -18.05
C LYS A 11 10.74 -27.30 -19.36
N ASN A 12 10.38 -26.68 -20.48
CA ASN A 12 10.62 -27.18 -21.84
C ASN A 12 10.00 -28.56 -22.04
N LYS A 13 8.74 -28.71 -21.63
CA LYS A 13 7.97 -29.95 -21.76
C LYS A 13 6.89 -29.77 -22.82
N ALA A 14 6.46 -30.90 -23.37
CA ALA A 14 5.32 -30.97 -24.25
C ALA A 14 4.40 -32.13 -23.85
N ILE A 15 3.11 -31.98 -24.13
CA ILE A 15 2.15 -33.09 -24.06
C ILE A 15 1.96 -33.61 -25.47
N VAL A 16 2.16 -34.91 -25.68
CA VAL A 16 1.75 -35.60 -26.90
C VAL A 16 0.41 -36.26 -26.64
N ASN A 17 -0.62 -35.81 -27.35
CA ASN A 17 -1.96 -36.35 -27.29
C ASN A 17 -2.18 -37.36 -28.40
N PHE A 18 -2.69 -38.53 -28.01
CA PHE A 18 -3.18 -39.57 -28.88
C PHE A 18 -4.67 -39.73 -28.62
N GLU A 19 -5.52 -39.45 -29.60
CA GLU A 19 -6.97 -39.47 -29.45
C GLU A 19 -7.61 -40.40 -30.47
N GLY A 20 -8.72 -41.03 -30.08
CA GLY A 20 -9.55 -41.85 -30.95
C GLY A 20 -10.92 -42.11 -30.38
N ARG A 21 -11.63 -43.07 -30.98
CA ARG A 21 -12.99 -43.44 -30.61
C ARG A 21 -13.04 -44.90 -30.22
N ASP A 22 -13.67 -45.20 -29.08
CA ASP A 22 -13.95 -46.56 -28.62
C ASP A 22 -12.71 -47.47 -28.64
N PHE A 23 -11.61 -47.06 -27.97
CA PHE A 23 -10.52 -48.02 -27.69
C PHE A 23 -10.95 -49.11 -26.69
N LEU A 24 -12.14 -48.94 -26.10
CA LEU A 24 -12.77 -49.85 -25.16
C LEU A 24 -12.92 -51.25 -25.78
N GLY A 25 -12.05 -52.18 -25.36
CA GLY A 25 -12.01 -53.56 -25.83
C GLY A 25 -11.00 -53.87 -26.96
N GLN A 26 -10.25 -52.89 -27.45
CA GLN A 26 -9.16 -53.12 -28.41
C GLN A 26 -7.86 -53.53 -27.69
N ILE A 27 -7.43 -54.77 -27.89
CA ILE A 27 -6.24 -55.30 -27.25
C ILE A 27 -4.97 -54.74 -27.92
N GLY A 28 -4.10 -54.10 -27.14
CA GLY A 28 -2.73 -53.81 -27.54
C GLY A 28 -2.43 -52.39 -28.05
N ILE A 29 -3.39 -51.47 -28.05
CA ILE A 29 -3.16 -50.07 -28.44
C ILE A 29 -2.11 -49.42 -27.54
N ASP A 30 -2.26 -49.49 -26.22
CA ASP A 30 -1.32 -48.89 -25.27
C ASP A 30 0.09 -49.44 -25.44
N SER A 31 0.21 -50.76 -25.62
CA SER A 31 1.51 -51.40 -25.85
C SER A 31 2.17 -50.90 -27.13
N ARG A 32 1.40 -50.72 -28.21
CA ARG A 32 1.91 -50.17 -29.47
C ARG A 32 2.35 -48.72 -29.33
N ILE A 33 1.61 -47.89 -28.60
CA ILE A 33 1.99 -46.49 -28.28
C ILE A 33 3.36 -46.48 -27.59
N PHE A 34 3.52 -47.22 -26.49
CA PHE A 34 4.77 -47.21 -25.74
C PHE A 34 5.93 -47.85 -26.51
N ASN A 35 5.69 -48.90 -27.30
CA ASN A 35 6.72 -49.51 -28.15
C ASN A 35 7.19 -48.55 -29.25
N ALA A 36 6.27 -47.80 -29.88
CA ALA A 36 6.62 -46.81 -30.89
C ALA A 36 7.43 -45.64 -30.31
N LEU A 37 7.07 -45.16 -29.13
CA LEU A 37 7.83 -44.12 -28.43
C LEU A 37 9.20 -44.62 -27.98
N GLN A 38 9.28 -45.84 -27.45
CA GLN A 38 10.55 -46.46 -27.08
C GLN A 38 11.47 -46.65 -28.29
N GLY A 39 10.93 -47.15 -29.41
CA GLY A 39 11.68 -47.34 -30.66
C GLY A 39 12.21 -46.03 -31.24
N ALA A 40 11.57 -44.90 -30.92
CA ALA A 40 12.00 -43.56 -31.30
C ALA A 40 12.94 -42.89 -30.26
N GLY A 41 13.28 -43.56 -29.16
CA GLY A 41 14.12 -43.01 -28.09
C GLY A 41 13.47 -41.88 -27.29
N VAL A 42 12.14 -41.82 -27.28
CA VAL A 42 11.37 -40.78 -26.57
C VAL A 42 11.21 -41.17 -25.11
N SER A 43 11.64 -40.29 -24.20
CA SER A 43 11.46 -40.49 -22.76
C SER A 43 10.07 -40.01 -22.34
N VAL A 44 9.29 -40.89 -21.72
CA VAL A 44 7.94 -40.58 -21.25
C VAL A 44 7.95 -40.34 -19.75
N GLY A 45 7.40 -39.21 -19.32
CA GLY A 45 7.28 -38.81 -17.92
C GLY A 45 5.90 -39.13 -17.33
N VAL A 46 5.01 -38.14 -17.35
CA VAL A 46 3.64 -38.26 -16.84
C VAL A 46 2.72 -38.84 -17.91
N ILE A 47 1.91 -39.83 -17.52
CA ILE A 47 0.91 -40.45 -18.40
C ILE A 47 -0.47 -40.14 -17.82
N SER A 48 -1.40 -39.72 -18.68
CA SER A 48 -2.80 -39.51 -18.31
C SER A 48 -3.70 -40.16 -19.35
N GLN A 49 -4.59 -41.04 -18.90
CA GLN A 49 -5.62 -41.63 -19.75
C GLN A 49 -6.85 -40.73 -19.75
N GLN A 50 -7.42 -40.49 -20.94
CA GLN A 50 -8.64 -39.69 -21.07
C GLN A 50 -9.88 -40.53 -20.70
N ALA A 51 -10.98 -39.85 -20.35
CA ALA A 51 -12.20 -40.52 -19.92
C ALA A 51 -12.74 -41.50 -20.98
N ILE A 52 -13.14 -42.70 -20.52
CA ILE A 52 -13.75 -43.75 -21.35
C ILE A 52 -12.77 -44.23 -22.46
N GLU A 53 -11.49 -44.37 -22.13
CA GLU A 53 -10.45 -44.91 -23.02
C GLU A 53 -10.44 -44.28 -24.43
N ASN A 54 -10.72 -42.98 -24.57
CA ASN A 54 -10.74 -42.32 -25.89
C ASN A 54 -9.39 -41.68 -26.26
N GLY A 55 -8.38 -41.83 -25.42
CA GLY A 55 -7.08 -41.24 -25.69
C GLY A 55 -6.09 -41.39 -24.54
N ILE A 56 -4.83 -41.18 -24.88
CA ILE A 56 -3.70 -41.14 -23.95
C ILE A 56 -2.92 -39.84 -24.21
N SER A 57 -2.60 -39.16 -23.12
CA SER A 57 -1.69 -38.02 -23.12
C SER A 57 -0.41 -38.42 -22.42
N VAL A 58 0.73 -38.23 -23.08
CA VAL A 58 2.05 -38.47 -22.49
C VAL A 58 2.86 -37.17 -22.45
N LEU A 59 3.52 -36.93 -21.33
CA LEU A 59 4.44 -35.82 -21.18
C LEU A 59 5.84 -36.23 -21.61
N VAL A 60 6.46 -35.44 -22.49
CA VAL A 60 7.80 -35.64 -23.03
C VAL A 60 8.62 -34.36 -22.90
N ASP A 61 9.93 -34.45 -23.10
CA ASP A 61 10.74 -33.26 -23.35
C ASP A 61 10.34 -32.62 -24.69
N GLU A 62 10.23 -31.29 -24.74
CA GLU A 62 9.70 -30.56 -25.89
C GLU A 62 10.50 -30.82 -27.17
N TYR A 63 11.83 -30.96 -27.07
CA TYR A 63 12.68 -31.30 -28.21
C TYR A 63 12.40 -32.71 -28.79
N GLN A 64 11.69 -33.58 -28.07
CA GLN A 64 11.29 -34.92 -28.51
C GLN A 64 9.85 -34.98 -29.04
N ALA A 65 9.08 -33.90 -28.92
CA ALA A 65 7.64 -33.90 -29.19
C ALA A 65 7.31 -34.23 -30.66
N GLU A 66 8.01 -33.60 -31.60
CA GLU A 66 7.82 -33.85 -33.04
C GLU A 66 8.14 -35.31 -33.40
N THR A 67 9.30 -35.80 -32.97
CA THR A 67 9.71 -37.21 -33.14
C THR A 67 8.68 -38.19 -32.57
N ALA A 68 8.12 -37.88 -31.40
CA ALA A 68 7.09 -38.70 -30.77
C ALA A 68 5.81 -38.76 -31.61
N VAL A 69 5.32 -37.61 -32.09
CA VAL A 69 4.13 -37.51 -32.95
C VAL A 69 4.34 -38.26 -34.26
N GLU A 70 5.49 -38.10 -34.91
CA GLU A 70 5.82 -38.79 -36.16
C GLU A 70 5.87 -40.31 -35.99
N SER A 71 6.51 -40.80 -34.93
CA SER A 71 6.59 -42.22 -34.62
C SER A 71 5.20 -42.83 -34.43
N LEU A 72 4.34 -42.17 -33.65
CA LEU A 72 2.98 -42.62 -33.42
C LEU A 72 2.12 -42.57 -34.69
N ARG A 73 2.24 -41.52 -35.51
CA ARG A 73 1.52 -41.44 -36.79
C ARG A 73 1.92 -42.55 -37.76
N LYS A 74 3.19 -42.94 -37.76
CA LYS A 74 3.71 -44.04 -38.58
C LYS A 74 3.19 -45.39 -38.07
N GLU A 75 3.21 -45.63 -36.76
CA GLU A 75 2.72 -46.87 -36.16
C GLU A 75 1.21 -47.07 -36.36
N PHE A 76 0.43 -45.99 -36.31
CA PHE A 76 -1.04 -46.00 -36.36
C PHE A 76 -1.62 -45.47 -37.69
N GLU A 77 -0.86 -45.54 -38.78
CA GLU A 77 -1.26 -44.97 -40.08
C GLU A 77 -2.59 -45.58 -40.60
N LYS A 78 -2.80 -46.88 -40.38
CA LYS A 78 -4.02 -47.58 -40.81
C LYS A 78 -5.23 -47.13 -40.00
N GLU A 79 -5.06 -46.94 -38.70
CA GLU A 79 -6.10 -46.53 -37.75
C GLU A 79 -6.47 -45.06 -37.92
N LEU A 80 -5.52 -44.21 -38.27
CA LEU A 80 -5.77 -42.83 -38.69
C LEU A 80 -6.60 -42.79 -39.98
N LYS A 81 -6.27 -43.63 -40.97
CA LYS A 81 -7.02 -43.73 -42.23
C LYS A 81 -8.42 -44.30 -42.06
N SER A 82 -8.61 -45.26 -41.15
CA SER A 82 -9.93 -45.83 -40.84
C SER A 82 -10.78 -44.96 -39.91
N GLY A 83 -10.19 -43.93 -39.30
CA GLY A 83 -10.87 -43.01 -38.37
C GLY A 83 -11.04 -43.56 -36.95
N ILE A 84 -10.37 -44.68 -36.62
CA ILE A 84 -10.32 -45.22 -35.25
C ILE A 84 -9.50 -44.29 -34.36
N VAL A 85 -8.34 -43.85 -34.86
CA VAL A 85 -7.53 -42.78 -34.26
C VAL A 85 -7.95 -41.48 -34.93
N SER A 86 -8.42 -40.51 -34.14
CA SER A 86 -8.90 -39.23 -34.65
C SER A 86 -7.75 -38.27 -34.92
N GLN A 87 -6.82 -38.15 -33.98
CA GLN A 87 -5.69 -37.23 -34.08
C GLN A 87 -4.53 -37.61 -33.18
N ILE A 88 -3.34 -37.23 -33.62
CA ILE A 88 -2.09 -37.31 -32.86
C ILE A 88 -1.37 -35.97 -33.06
N TYR A 89 -1.13 -35.25 -31.96
CA TYR A 89 -0.56 -33.91 -31.97
C TYR A 89 0.18 -33.61 -30.66
N SER A 90 1.06 -32.60 -30.67
CA SER A 90 1.72 -32.10 -29.47
C SER A 90 1.19 -30.73 -29.05
N ILE A 91 1.31 -30.43 -27.76
CA ILE A 91 1.13 -29.11 -27.17
C ILE A 91 2.45 -28.76 -26.48
N ASP A 92 3.11 -27.72 -26.97
CA ASP A 92 4.47 -27.34 -26.56
C ASP A 92 4.45 -26.14 -25.58
N ASN A 93 5.63 -25.64 -25.18
CA ASN A 93 5.79 -24.55 -24.22
C ASN A 93 5.11 -24.80 -22.86
N LEU A 94 5.32 -26.00 -22.30
CA LEU A 94 4.73 -26.40 -21.03
C LEU A 94 5.78 -26.56 -19.93
N ALA A 95 5.32 -26.41 -18.69
CA ALA A 95 6.06 -26.77 -17.50
C ALA A 95 5.27 -27.68 -16.58
N VAL A 96 6.00 -28.50 -15.82
CA VAL A 96 5.48 -29.33 -14.75
C VAL A 96 5.84 -28.72 -13.41
N ILE A 97 4.83 -28.58 -12.55
CA ILE A 97 4.97 -28.24 -11.14
C ILE A 97 4.67 -29.50 -10.34
N GLY A 98 5.71 -30.10 -9.78
CA GLY A 98 5.61 -31.24 -8.86
C GLY A 98 5.69 -30.77 -7.42
N LEU A 99 4.78 -31.25 -6.57
CA LEU A 99 4.75 -30.91 -5.15
C LEU A 99 4.17 -32.04 -4.29
N VAL A 100 4.38 -31.96 -2.99
CA VAL A 100 3.80 -32.87 -1.98
C VAL A 100 2.85 -32.08 -1.09
N THR A 101 1.58 -32.46 -1.06
CA THR A 101 0.60 -31.90 -0.13
C THR A 101 -0.57 -32.85 0.12
N ASP A 102 -1.10 -32.79 1.34
CA ASP A 102 -2.34 -33.47 1.70
C ASP A 102 -3.58 -32.62 1.33
N ASN A 103 -3.39 -31.34 0.99
CA ASN A 103 -4.47 -30.38 0.76
C ASN A 103 -4.75 -30.15 -0.73
N PHE A 104 -4.96 -31.24 -1.47
CA PHE A 104 -5.20 -31.21 -2.90
C PHE A 104 -6.45 -30.40 -3.30
N GLN A 105 -7.53 -30.50 -2.52
CA GLN A 105 -8.77 -29.76 -2.79
C GLN A 105 -8.54 -28.23 -2.78
N LYS A 106 -7.66 -27.75 -1.91
CA LYS A 106 -7.30 -26.33 -1.88
C LYS A 106 -6.58 -25.89 -3.14
N ILE A 107 -5.67 -26.72 -3.69
CA ILE A 107 -4.99 -26.41 -4.97
C ILE A 107 -6.00 -26.17 -6.07
N LEU A 108 -6.93 -27.10 -6.27
CA LEU A 108 -7.94 -26.97 -7.31
C LEU A 108 -8.78 -25.71 -7.14
N SER A 109 -9.23 -25.42 -5.91
CA SER A 109 -10.02 -24.23 -5.58
C SER A 109 -9.25 -22.94 -5.92
N GLU A 110 -7.98 -22.84 -5.54
CA GLU A 110 -7.17 -21.64 -5.78
C GLU A 110 -6.81 -21.46 -7.26
N LEU A 111 -6.53 -22.54 -8.00
CA LEU A 111 -6.32 -22.47 -9.44
C LEU A 111 -7.60 -22.01 -10.16
N GLN A 112 -8.76 -22.55 -9.78
CA GLN A 112 -10.04 -22.18 -10.36
C GLN A 112 -10.40 -20.71 -10.10
N LYS A 113 -10.23 -20.22 -8.86
CA LYS A 113 -10.41 -18.80 -8.52
C LYS A 113 -9.54 -17.89 -9.38
N ASN A 114 -8.34 -18.34 -9.73
CA ASN A 114 -7.38 -17.60 -10.54
C ASN A 114 -7.52 -17.85 -12.06
N LYS A 115 -8.57 -18.56 -12.49
CA LYS A 115 -8.84 -18.95 -13.89
C LYS A 115 -7.68 -19.71 -14.53
N ILE A 116 -7.02 -20.57 -13.76
CA ILE A 116 -5.96 -21.44 -14.23
C ILE A 116 -6.51 -22.86 -14.33
N PHE A 117 -6.39 -23.44 -15.51
CA PHE A 117 -6.82 -24.79 -15.80
C PHE A 117 -5.60 -25.59 -16.26
N PRO A 118 -5.01 -26.43 -15.38
CA PRO A 118 -3.91 -27.31 -15.78
C PRO A 118 -4.33 -28.18 -16.97
N LEU A 119 -3.42 -28.35 -17.93
CA LEU A 119 -3.61 -29.22 -19.09
C LEU A 119 -3.61 -30.69 -18.68
N LEU A 120 -2.76 -31.02 -17.72
CA LEU A 120 -2.77 -32.32 -17.06
C LEU A 120 -2.63 -32.13 -15.55
N LEU A 121 -3.32 -32.99 -14.82
CA LEU A 121 -3.23 -33.08 -13.38
C LEU A 121 -3.11 -34.55 -13.00
N ASN A 122 -2.04 -34.90 -12.33
CA ASN A 122 -1.82 -36.25 -11.82
C ASN A 122 -1.61 -36.20 -10.30
N GLN A 123 -2.36 -37.01 -9.57
CA GLN A 123 -2.27 -37.12 -8.12
C GLN A 123 -2.03 -38.56 -7.69
N VAL A 124 -1.06 -38.76 -6.80
CA VAL A 124 -0.85 -40.03 -6.09
C VAL A 124 -1.30 -39.84 -4.65
N ALA A 125 -2.57 -40.18 -4.37
CA ALA A 125 -3.20 -39.94 -3.08
C ALA A 125 -2.44 -40.55 -1.89
N SER A 126 -1.88 -41.76 -2.06
CA SER A 126 -1.11 -42.45 -1.01
C SER A 126 0.20 -41.76 -0.64
N ALA A 127 0.74 -40.91 -1.52
CA ALA A 127 2.00 -40.22 -1.33
C ALA A 127 1.85 -38.69 -1.23
N GLY A 128 0.62 -38.17 -1.30
CA GLY A 128 0.34 -36.72 -1.36
C GLY A 128 1.00 -36.02 -2.56
N ARG A 129 1.46 -36.75 -3.57
CA ARG A 129 2.19 -36.16 -4.71
C ARG A 129 1.21 -35.61 -5.74
N VAL A 130 1.43 -34.38 -6.16
CA VAL A 130 0.64 -33.71 -7.18
C VAL A 130 1.58 -33.19 -8.26
N ASN A 131 1.28 -33.51 -9.51
CA ASN A 131 1.92 -32.93 -10.69
C ASN A 131 0.88 -32.13 -11.46
N LEU A 132 1.18 -30.85 -11.68
CA LEU A 132 0.38 -29.94 -12.48
C LEU A 132 1.15 -29.61 -13.75
N VAL A 133 0.55 -29.82 -14.92
CA VAL A 133 1.12 -29.39 -16.20
C VAL A 133 0.39 -28.15 -16.65
N VAL A 134 1.14 -27.07 -16.84
CA VAL A 134 0.62 -25.73 -17.17
C VAL A 134 1.43 -25.14 -18.31
N SER A 135 0.86 -24.18 -19.03
CA SER A 135 1.62 -23.42 -20.02
C SER A 135 2.72 -22.59 -19.34
N ASP A 136 3.86 -22.41 -20.00
CA ASP A 136 5.02 -21.70 -19.45
C ASP A 136 4.70 -20.26 -19.02
N ASN A 137 3.80 -19.58 -19.75
CA ASN A 137 3.32 -18.25 -19.40
C ASN A 137 2.49 -18.18 -18.11
N GLN A 138 2.03 -19.32 -17.59
CA GLN A 138 1.29 -19.45 -16.33
C GLN A 138 2.15 -19.96 -15.17
N LEU A 139 3.37 -20.43 -15.44
CA LEU A 139 4.22 -21.11 -14.46
C LEU A 139 4.44 -20.28 -13.19
N ASP A 140 4.89 -19.04 -13.33
CA ASP A 140 5.20 -18.18 -12.17
C ASP A 140 3.95 -17.86 -11.36
N LYS A 141 2.81 -17.69 -12.03
CA LYS A 141 1.52 -17.45 -11.36
C LYS A 141 1.11 -18.67 -10.52
N VAL A 142 1.22 -19.87 -11.08
CA VAL A 142 0.86 -21.12 -10.37
C VAL A 142 1.83 -21.40 -9.24
N LYS A 143 3.14 -21.21 -9.46
CA LYS A 143 4.15 -21.33 -8.41
C LYS A 143 3.83 -20.42 -7.23
N ASN A 144 3.53 -19.14 -7.49
CA ASN A 144 3.19 -18.18 -6.43
C ASN A 144 1.93 -18.59 -5.67
N ILE A 145 0.88 -19.06 -6.36
CA ILE A 145 -0.33 -19.58 -5.71
C ILE A 145 0.01 -20.76 -4.79
N VAL A 146 0.80 -21.72 -5.27
CA VAL A 146 1.19 -22.89 -4.47
C VAL A 146 2.01 -22.48 -3.25
N GLU A 147 3.03 -21.64 -3.42
CA GLU A 147 3.86 -21.17 -2.31
C GLU A 147 3.04 -20.42 -1.25
N THR A 148 2.16 -19.51 -1.68
CA THR A 148 1.45 -18.60 -0.77
C THR A 148 0.22 -19.25 -0.12
N GLU A 149 -0.61 -19.90 -0.93
CA GLU A 149 -1.88 -20.43 -0.47
C GLU A 149 -1.75 -21.84 0.11
N ILE A 150 -0.93 -22.68 -0.49
CA ILE A 150 -0.83 -24.10 -0.13
C ILE A 150 0.22 -24.31 0.95
N PHE A 151 1.43 -23.80 0.72
CA PHE A 151 2.53 -23.93 1.68
C PHE A 151 2.55 -22.84 2.75
N GLY A 152 1.68 -21.82 2.62
CA GLY A 152 1.58 -20.76 3.61
C GLY A 152 2.87 -19.95 3.74
N LYS A 153 3.65 -19.84 2.66
CA LYS A 153 4.91 -19.09 2.65
C LYS A 153 4.63 -17.66 3.08
N VAL A 154 5.22 -17.30 4.21
CA VAL A 154 5.05 -15.97 4.82
C VAL A 154 5.75 -14.94 3.94
N LYS A 155 5.01 -13.93 3.47
CA LYS A 155 5.59 -12.81 2.72
C LYS A 155 6.43 -11.97 3.68
N THR A 156 7.73 -11.88 3.43
CA THR A 156 8.62 -11.02 4.23
C THR A 156 8.71 -9.64 3.59
N VAL A 157 8.43 -8.61 4.38
CA VAL A 157 8.47 -7.20 3.96
C VAL A 157 9.57 -6.51 4.77
N HIS A 158 10.47 -5.84 4.06
CA HIS A 158 11.67 -5.26 4.64
C HIS A 158 11.52 -3.74 4.76
N LEU A 159 11.55 -3.24 5.99
CA LEU A 159 11.29 -1.85 6.32
C LEU A 159 12.59 -1.10 6.57
N VAL A 160 12.73 0.08 5.96
CA VAL A 160 13.75 1.09 6.25
C VAL A 160 13.06 2.26 6.92
N LEU A 161 13.32 2.49 8.20
CA LEU A 161 12.71 3.54 8.99
C LEU A 161 13.63 4.75 9.11
N VAL A 162 13.18 5.91 8.64
CA VAL A 162 13.92 7.16 8.72
C VAL A 162 13.16 8.12 9.62
N GLY A 163 13.84 8.62 10.66
CA GLY A 163 13.23 9.42 11.72
C GLY A 163 12.60 8.54 12.80
N HIS A 164 13.24 8.50 13.96
CA HIS A 164 12.79 7.74 15.14
C HIS A 164 12.43 8.63 16.33
N GLY A 165 11.95 9.86 16.05
CA GLY A 165 11.36 10.75 17.05
C GLY A 165 10.05 10.21 17.64
N ASN A 166 9.17 11.07 18.15
CA ASN A 166 7.94 10.63 18.83
C ASN A 166 7.08 9.66 18.00
N VAL A 167 6.80 9.99 16.74
CA VAL A 167 6.01 9.11 15.84
C VAL A 167 6.80 7.86 15.46
N GLY A 168 8.04 8.02 14.98
CA GLY A 168 8.84 6.91 14.47
C GLY A 168 9.21 5.86 15.52
N SER A 169 9.58 6.30 16.75
CA SER A 169 9.82 5.38 17.86
C SER A 169 8.55 4.63 18.27
N THR A 170 7.42 5.33 18.34
CA THR A 170 6.11 4.71 18.63
C THR A 170 5.73 3.69 17.55
N LEU A 171 5.99 3.98 16.28
CA LEU A 171 5.75 3.07 15.17
C LEU A 171 6.62 1.81 15.28
N ILE A 172 7.91 1.94 15.60
CA ILE A 172 8.79 0.79 15.82
C ILE A 172 8.21 -0.13 16.88
N GLU A 173 7.82 0.40 18.05
CA GLU A 173 7.18 -0.41 19.09
C GLU A 173 5.90 -1.09 18.59
N GLN A 174 5.02 -0.34 17.91
CA GLN A 174 3.77 -0.91 17.37
C GLN A 174 4.02 -2.07 16.39
N ILE A 175 5.05 -1.97 15.54
CA ILE A 175 5.44 -3.03 14.62
C ILE A 175 5.96 -4.24 15.39
N LEU A 176 6.86 -4.04 16.35
CA LEU A 176 7.45 -5.11 17.15
C LEU A 176 6.38 -5.85 17.97
N ASP A 177 5.52 -5.10 18.67
CA ASP A 177 4.44 -5.64 19.50
C ASP A 177 3.41 -6.43 18.67
N SER A 178 3.13 -6.01 17.43
CA SER A 178 2.12 -6.63 16.58
C SER A 178 2.68 -7.71 15.64
N SER A 179 4.01 -7.89 15.61
CA SER A 179 4.71 -8.73 14.62
C SER A 179 4.22 -10.18 14.60
N TYR A 180 4.10 -10.81 15.78
CA TYR A 180 3.63 -12.18 15.93
C TYR A 180 2.19 -12.36 15.43
N ASP A 181 1.29 -11.46 15.84
CA ASP A 181 -0.12 -11.51 15.44
C ASP A 181 -0.30 -11.30 13.93
N ILE A 182 0.46 -10.38 13.33
CA ILE A 182 0.41 -10.10 11.89
C ILE A 182 0.96 -11.28 11.09
N GLN A 183 2.05 -11.90 11.56
CA GLN A 183 2.61 -13.08 10.91
C GLN A 183 1.61 -14.24 10.93
N ASN A 184 0.93 -14.48 12.06
CA ASN A 184 -0.03 -15.58 12.16
C ASN A 184 -1.34 -15.30 11.43
N ARG A 185 -1.89 -14.09 11.55
CA ARG A 185 -3.20 -13.75 10.99
C ARG A 185 -3.16 -13.37 9.52
N LYS A 186 -2.10 -12.68 9.09
CA LYS A 186 -1.97 -12.15 7.72
C LYS A 186 -0.88 -12.83 6.89
N ARG A 187 -0.10 -13.75 7.47
CA ARG A 187 1.05 -14.40 6.80
C ARG A 187 2.07 -13.39 6.26
N ILE A 188 2.26 -12.29 6.99
CA ILE A 188 3.22 -11.23 6.67
C ILE A 188 4.26 -11.15 7.79
N ASN A 189 5.54 -11.25 7.44
CA ASN A 189 6.65 -11.03 8.35
C ASN A 189 7.25 -9.65 8.09
N LEU A 190 7.10 -8.74 9.04
CA LEU A 190 7.66 -7.39 8.96
C LEU A 190 9.05 -7.37 9.58
N LYS A 191 10.07 -7.05 8.80
CA LYS A 191 11.46 -6.93 9.27
C LYS A 191 11.96 -5.51 9.11
N ILE A 192 12.23 -4.84 10.23
CA ILE A 192 12.94 -3.56 10.20
C ILE A 192 14.41 -3.85 9.94
N ILE A 193 14.93 -3.53 8.77
CA ILE A 193 16.32 -3.84 8.36
C ILE A 193 17.26 -2.66 8.49
N ALA A 194 16.73 -1.44 8.54
CA ALA A 194 17.51 -0.24 8.78
C ALA A 194 16.72 0.79 9.59
N ILE A 195 17.42 1.50 10.48
CA ILE A 195 16.89 2.65 11.21
C ILE A 195 17.87 3.81 11.03
N ALA A 196 17.36 4.98 10.65
CA ALA A 196 18.14 6.16 10.36
C ALA A 196 17.66 7.41 11.12
N ASN A 197 18.60 8.29 11.44
CA ASN A 197 18.34 9.70 11.78
C ASN A 197 19.23 10.62 10.92
N SER A 198 19.35 11.89 11.30
CA SER A 198 20.17 12.86 10.58
C SER A 198 21.70 12.63 10.66
N LYS A 199 22.16 11.72 11.54
CA LYS A 199 23.58 11.49 11.83
C LYS A 199 24.04 10.08 11.49
N ASN A 200 23.18 9.08 11.63
CA ASN A 200 23.55 7.68 11.43
C ASN A 200 22.45 6.86 10.73
N ILE A 201 22.89 5.81 10.06
CA ILE A 201 22.04 4.74 9.54
C ILE A 201 22.61 3.42 10.06
N VAL A 202 21.78 2.65 10.77
CA VAL A 202 22.19 1.37 11.35
C VAL A 202 21.47 0.25 10.60
N PHE A 203 22.23 -0.74 10.15
CA PHE A 203 21.72 -1.90 9.40
C PHE A 203 21.61 -3.14 10.29
N ASN A 204 20.62 -3.98 10.02
CA ASN A 204 20.48 -5.28 10.65
C ASN A 204 19.78 -6.27 9.71
N LYS A 205 20.54 -7.20 9.16
CA LYS A 205 20.03 -8.24 8.24
C LYS A 205 18.94 -9.10 8.85
N GLY A 206 19.03 -9.40 10.14
CA GLY A 206 18.07 -10.25 10.85
C GLY A 206 16.74 -9.56 11.15
N GLY A 207 16.71 -8.23 11.10
CA GLY A 207 15.63 -7.41 11.64
C GLY A 207 15.97 -6.86 13.03
N PHE A 208 15.61 -5.62 13.31
CA PHE A 208 15.68 -5.03 14.65
C PHE A 208 14.60 -5.62 15.56
N GLY A 209 14.95 -5.85 16.83
CA GLY A 209 14.03 -6.26 17.89
C GLY A 209 13.84 -5.15 18.93
N SER A 210 13.43 -5.52 20.15
CA SER A 210 13.23 -4.58 21.27
C SER A 210 14.51 -3.84 21.69
N ASP A 211 15.68 -4.34 21.29
CA ASP A 211 16.99 -3.73 21.53
C ASP A 211 17.36 -2.60 20.54
N TRP A 212 16.45 -2.23 19.64
CA TRP A 212 16.72 -1.27 18.57
C TRP A 212 17.29 0.06 19.07
N ARG A 213 16.81 0.60 20.19
CA ARG A 213 17.32 1.87 20.75
C ARG A 213 18.81 1.79 21.07
N GLN A 214 19.24 0.71 21.72
CA GLN A 214 20.64 0.51 22.06
C GLN A 214 21.48 0.36 20.79
N LYS A 215 21.01 -0.43 19.83
CA LYS A 215 21.71 -0.60 18.54
C LYS A 215 21.83 0.71 17.75
N VAL A 216 20.84 1.59 17.81
CA VAL A 216 20.91 2.91 17.15
C VAL A 216 21.83 3.87 17.91
N LEU A 217 21.87 3.81 19.25
CA LEU A 217 22.73 4.66 20.08
C LEU A 217 24.22 4.27 19.98
N PHE A 218 24.53 2.96 19.99
CA PHE A 218 25.89 2.45 19.91
C PHE A 218 26.33 2.09 18.49
N GLY A 219 25.40 2.12 17.53
CA GLY A 219 25.66 1.99 16.10
C GLY A 219 26.32 3.26 15.57
N SER A 220 27.61 3.40 15.83
CA SER A 220 28.45 4.42 15.20
C SER A 220 28.90 3.92 13.84
N SER A 221 28.13 4.26 12.82
CA SER A 221 28.51 4.02 11.44
C SER A 221 28.15 5.25 10.60
N GLU A 222 29.15 5.83 9.94
CA GLU A 222 29.01 6.91 8.95
C GLU A 222 28.38 6.38 7.64
N ASN A 223 27.36 5.53 7.77
CA ASN A 223 26.69 4.91 6.64
C ASN A 223 25.86 5.96 5.90
N THR A 224 25.98 5.92 4.59
CA THR A 224 25.27 6.77 3.64
C THR A 224 24.04 6.07 3.06
N LEU A 225 23.24 6.80 2.29
CA LEU A 225 22.15 6.20 1.51
C LEU A 225 22.67 5.23 0.44
N GLN A 226 23.85 5.48 -0.13
CA GLN A 226 24.50 4.56 -1.05
C GLN A 226 24.81 3.22 -0.36
N ASP A 227 25.33 3.26 0.87
CA ASP A 227 25.60 2.05 1.65
C ASP A 227 24.32 1.27 1.96
N LEU A 228 23.20 1.97 2.20
CA LEU A 228 21.90 1.33 2.37
C LEU A 228 21.46 0.57 1.11
N PHE A 229 21.57 1.19 -0.07
CA PHE A 229 21.18 0.53 -1.33
C PHE A 229 22.10 -0.66 -1.64
N GLN A 230 23.40 -0.53 -1.35
CA GLN A 230 24.35 -1.63 -1.49
C GLN A 230 24.01 -2.78 -0.53
N PHE A 231 23.75 -2.48 0.76
CA PHE A 231 23.32 -3.46 1.76
C PHE A 231 22.06 -4.21 1.34
N VAL A 232 21.09 -3.51 0.75
CA VAL A 232 19.86 -4.11 0.23
C VAL A 232 20.11 -5.05 -0.93
N LYS A 233 20.97 -4.63 -1.88
CA LYS A 233 21.32 -5.41 -3.07
C LYS A 233 22.12 -6.68 -2.70
N GLU A 234 23.11 -6.56 -1.83
CA GLU A 234 23.96 -7.68 -1.39
C GLU A 234 23.17 -8.76 -0.64
N ASN A 235 22.13 -8.36 0.10
CA ASN A 235 21.28 -9.28 0.83
C ASN A 235 20.03 -9.72 0.06
N GLN A 236 19.85 -9.24 -1.18
CA GLN A 236 18.74 -9.58 -2.07
C GLN A 236 17.36 -9.42 -1.39
N PHE A 237 17.17 -8.35 -0.64
CA PHE A 237 15.90 -8.09 0.01
C PHE A 237 14.80 -7.76 -1.01
N GLU A 238 13.61 -8.30 -0.78
CA GLU A 238 12.40 -8.08 -1.58
C GLU A 238 11.35 -7.32 -0.77
N ASN A 239 10.28 -6.83 -1.40
CA ASN A 239 9.17 -6.13 -0.73
C ASN A 239 9.68 -4.99 0.20
N LEU A 240 10.47 -4.09 -0.39
CA LEU A 240 11.14 -3.01 0.32
C LEU A 240 10.17 -1.84 0.54
N VAL A 241 10.12 -1.33 1.78
CA VAL A 241 9.32 -0.16 2.13
C VAL A 241 10.18 0.86 2.86
N LEU A 242 10.28 2.06 2.29
CA LEU A 242 10.80 3.23 2.98
C LEU A 242 9.69 3.80 3.85
N VAL A 243 9.99 4.06 5.12
CA VAL A 243 9.08 4.71 6.05
C VAL A 243 9.72 6.01 6.54
N ASP A 244 9.26 7.14 6.00
CA ASP A 244 9.75 8.47 6.37
C ASP A 244 8.84 9.14 7.41
N ASN A 245 9.33 9.20 8.65
CA ASN A 245 8.72 9.90 9.77
C ASN A 245 9.50 11.15 10.19
N THR A 246 10.15 11.81 9.23
CA THR A 246 10.85 13.08 9.44
C THR A 246 9.96 14.26 9.05
N ALA A 247 10.45 15.47 9.34
CA ALA A 247 9.96 16.72 8.76
C ALA A 247 11.02 17.37 7.85
N SER A 248 11.87 16.56 7.21
CA SER A 248 13.03 17.05 6.46
C SER A 248 12.67 17.37 5.01
N LYS A 249 12.91 18.62 4.58
CA LYS A 249 12.76 19.05 3.18
C LYS A 249 13.84 18.46 2.27
N ASP A 250 15.03 18.20 2.81
CA ASP A 250 16.13 17.64 2.03
C ASP A 250 15.99 16.13 1.87
N PHE A 251 15.47 15.44 2.87
CA PHE A 251 15.31 13.99 2.80
C PHE A 251 14.34 13.56 1.69
N VAL A 252 13.22 14.26 1.54
CA VAL A 252 12.19 13.91 0.53
C VAL A 252 12.69 13.97 -0.91
N LYS A 253 13.78 14.70 -1.18
CA LYS A 253 14.44 14.74 -2.50
C LYS A 253 15.00 13.38 -2.92
N ASN A 254 15.22 12.48 -1.97
CA ASN A 254 15.72 11.13 -2.24
C ASN A 254 14.62 10.14 -2.64
N TYR A 255 13.33 10.52 -2.55
CA TYR A 255 12.21 9.62 -2.85
C TYR A 255 12.33 8.98 -4.26
N PRO A 256 12.63 9.72 -5.35
CA PRO A 256 12.83 9.09 -6.66
C PRO A 256 13.91 7.99 -6.65
N THR A 257 15.05 8.24 -6.00
CA THR A 257 16.15 7.28 -5.88
C THR A 257 15.73 6.01 -5.12
N PHE A 258 14.93 6.15 -4.05
CA PHE A 258 14.36 5.00 -3.34
C PHE A 258 13.43 4.18 -4.25
N VAL A 259 12.54 4.84 -4.99
CA VAL A 259 11.61 4.17 -5.91
C VAL A 259 12.37 3.40 -6.99
N GLU A 260 13.40 4.01 -7.58
CA GLU A 260 14.27 3.38 -8.59
C GLU A 260 15.06 2.18 -8.04
N ASN A 261 15.34 2.15 -6.73
CA ASN A 261 15.94 1.02 -6.03
C ASN A 261 14.89 0.02 -5.48
N GLY A 262 13.63 0.11 -5.93
CA GLY A 262 12.61 -0.90 -5.68
C GLY A 262 11.79 -0.69 -4.41
N PHE A 263 11.86 0.48 -3.77
CA PHE A 263 11.10 0.77 -2.56
C PHE A 263 9.71 1.31 -2.86
N ASP A 264 8.71 0.75 -2.18
CA ASP A 264 7.47 1.49 -1.90
C ASP A 264 7.76 2.54 -0.80
N ILE A 265 6.95 3.60 -0.73
CA ILE A 265 7.13 4.67 0.25
C ILE A 265 5.88 4.78 1.12
N VAL A 266 6.10 4.89 2.42
CA VAL A 266 5.13 5.36 3.41
C VAL A 266 5.69 6.58 4.11
N SER A 267 4.90 7.63 4.28
CA SER A 267 5.39 8.82 4.97
C SER A 267 4.35 9.55 5.81
N SER A 268 4.80 10.10 6.94
CA SER A 268 4.10 11.16 7.68
C SER A 268 4.65 12.57 7.38
N ASN A 269 5.62 12.66 6.46
CA ASN A 269 6.22 13.91 6.01
C ASN A 269 5.34 14.56 4.94
N LYS A 270 4.74 15.70 5.31
CA LYS A 270 3.84 16.47 4.44
C LYS A 270 4.57 17.18 3.29
N ILE A 271 5.88 17.40 3.43
CA ILE A 271 6.62 18.34 2.57
C ILE A 271 6.56 17.91 1.11
N PHE A 272 6.81 16.63 0.80
CA PHE A 272 6.82 16.15 -0.59
C PHE A 272 5.49 16.46 -1.30
N ASN A 273 4.37 16.20 -0.61
CA ASN A 273 3.03 16.44 -1.14
C ASN A 273 2.62 17.92 -1.14
N THR A 274 3.53 18.83 -0.82
CA THR A 274 3.35 20.29 -0.95
C THR A 274 4.42 20.96 -1.82
N LEU A 275 5.37 20.19 -2.37
CA LEU A 275 6.34 20.69 -3.37
C LEU A 275 5.63 21.12 -4.66
N PRO A 276 6.25 21.95 -5.52
CA PRO A 276 5.65 22.39 -6.77
C PRO A 276 5.00 21.26 -7.57
N ILE A 277 3.90 21.53 -8.28
CA ILE A 277 3.08 20.52 -8.95
C ILE A 277 3.91 19.64 -9.91
N GLN A 278 4.96 20.21 -10.51
CA GLN A 278 5.85 19.49 -11.40
C GLN A 278 6.65 18.41 -10.65
N GLU A 279 7.20 18.71 -9.47
CA GLU A 279 7.92 17.74 -8.65
C GLU A 279 6.97 16.65 -8.14
N TYR A 280 5.77 17.06 -7.70
CA TYR A 280 4.69 16.15 -7.30
C TYR A 280 4.38 15.13 -8.41
N ARG A 281 4.14 15.59 -9.64
CA ARG A 281 3.82 14.76 -10.82
C ARG A 281 5.01 13.92 -11.27
N ASN A 282 6.23 14.44 -11.19
CA ASN A 282 7.43 13.69 -11.54
C ASN A 282 7.58 12.43 -10.70
N LEU A 283 7.37 12.51 -9.37
CA LEU A 283 7.43 11.30 -8.54
C LEU A 283 6.33 10.30 -8.88
N ARG A 284 5.10 10.73 -9.20
CA ARG A 284 4.02 9.80 -9.61
C ARG A 284 4.39 9.03 -10.86
N LYS A 285 4.95 9.71 -11.87
CA LYS A 285 5.49 9.06 -13.07
C LYS A 285 6.59 8.05 -12.74
N THR A 286 7.49 8.38 -11.81
CA THR A 286 8.56 7.46 -11.37
C THR A 286 7.98 6.25 -10.62
N LEU A 287 6.98 6.44 -9.77
CA LEU A 287 6.25 5.38 -9.08
C LEU A 287 5.58 4.42 -10.08
N ASP A 288 4.83 4.95 -11.04
CA ASP A 288 4.14 4.15 -12.07
C ASP A 288 5.13 3.34 -12.92
N LYS A 289 6.21 3.99 -13.38
CA LYS A 289 7.27 3.34 -14.17
C LYS A 289 7.90 2.15 -13.44
N ASN A 290 8.11 2.28 -12.13
CA ASN A 290 8.73 1.25 -11.30
C ASN A 290 7.72 0.30 -10.63
N LYS A 291 6.42 0.48 -10.88
CA LYS A 291 5.31 -0.26 -10.23
C LYS A 291 5.40 -0.21 -8.70
N LYS A 292 5.64 0.98 -8.17
CA LYS A 292 5.74 1.27 -6.74
C LYS A 292 4.62 2.21 -6.29
N ARG A 293 4.35 2.22 -5.00
CA ARG A 293 3.31 3.02 -4.37
C ARG A 293 3.89 3.97 -3.34
N TYR A 294 3.22 5.12 -3.19
CA TYR A 294 3.49 6.09 -2.14
C TYR A 294 2.20 6.33 -1.36
N LEU A 295 2.20 5.92 -0.09
CA LEU A 295 1.09 6.13 0.85
C LEU A 295 1.49 7.13 1.93
N TYR A 296 0.53 7.95 2.36
CA TYR A 296 0.77 9.08 3.24
C TYR A 296 -0.52 9.54 3.92
N GLU A 297 -1.37 8.60 4.33
CA GLU A 297 -2.66 8.88 4.99
C GLU A 297 -2.50 9.93 6.09
N THR A 298 -1.41 9.80 6.84
CA THR A 298 -1.16 10.60 8.03
C THR A 298 -0.78 12.06 7.76
N ASN A 299 -0.58 12.43 6.50
CA ASN A 299 -0.36 13.81 6.12
C ASN A 299 -1.59 14.68 6.40
N VAL A 300 -2.81 14.13 6.37
CA VAL A 300 -4.04 14.86 6.68
C VAL A 300 -4.94 14.01 7.58
N GLY A 301 -5.28 14.53 8.77
CA GLY A 301 -6.16 13.81 9.71
C GLY A 301 -5.50 12.71 10.55
N ALA A 302 -4.16 12.70 10.62
CA ALA A 302 -3.37 11.78 11.44
C ALA A 302 -3.63 10.28 11.19
N GLY A 303 -4.54 9.64 11.92
CA GLY A 303 -4.88 8.22 11.74
C GLY A 303 -6.21 7.99 11.04
N LEU A 304 -6.93 9.07 10.70
CA LEU A 304 -8.25 8.99 10.08
C LEU A 304 -8.12 8.61 8.60
N PRO A 305 -9.02 7.77 8.06
CA PRO A 305 -8.98 7.30 6.67
C PRO A 305 -9.53 8.37 5.73
N LEU A 306 -8.84 9.50 5.60
CA LEU A 306 -9.31 10.64 4.82
C LEU A 306 -8.82 10.59 3.37
N ILE A 307 -7.50 10.48 3.17
CA ILE A 307 -6.88 10.48 1.85
C ILE A 307 -7.35 9.27 1.05
N ASP A 308 -7.39 8.10 1.68
CA ASP A 308 -7.88 6.88 1.01
C ASP A 308 -9.36 6.99 0.63
N THR A 309 -10.20 7.60 1.48
CA THR A 309 -11.61 7.82 1.17
C THR A 309 -11.77 8.74 -0.03
N ILE A 310 -11.04 9.85 -0.06
CA ILE A 310 -11.08 10.80 -1.18
C ILE A 310 -10.58 10.16 -2.48
N LYS A 311 -9.45 9.45 -2.43
CA LYS A 311 -8.91 8.70 -3.57
C LYS A 311 -9.93 7.69 -4.08
N LEU A 312 -10.57 6.92 -3.20
CA LEU A 312 -11.54 5.91 -3.59
C LEU A 312 -12.75 6.52 -4.28
N LEU A 313 -13.32 7.59 -3.72
CA LEU A 313 -14.45 8.31 -4.32
C LEU A 313 -14.07 8.83 -5.71
N HIS A 314 -12.96 9.55 -5.82
CA HIS A 314 -12.47 10.10 -7.09
C HIS A 314 -12.22 8.99 -8.14
N LEU A 315 -11.54 7.90 -7.74
CA LEU A 315 -11.28 6.75 -8.62
C LEU A 315 -12.56 6.03 -9.07
N SER A 316 -13.61 6.05 -8.25
CA SER A 316 -14.91 5.46 -8.59
C SER A 316 -15.74 6.31 -9.57
N GLY A 317 -15.26 7.51 -9.90
CA GLY A 317 -15.96 8.48 -10.75
C GLY A 317 -16.99 9.33 -9.99
N GLU A 318 -16.93 9.35 -8.66
CA GLU A 318 -17.76 10.25 -7.85
C GLU A 318 -17.22 11.68 -7.95
N ASN A 319 -18.11 12.63 -8.19
CA ASN A 319 -17.77 14.04 -8.29
C ASN A 319 -17.77 14.69 -6.89
N ILE A 320 -16.59 14.86 -6.29
CA ILE A 320 -16.44 15.59 -5.03
C ILE A 320 -16.61 17.08 -5.32
N THR A 321 -17.59 17.71 -4.67
CA THR A 321 -17.96 19.12 -4.92
C THR A 321 -17.37 20.08 -3.88
N ARG A 322 -17.10 19.59 -2.67
CA ARG A 322 -16.49 20.38 -1.60
C ARG A 322 -15.87 19.50 -0.52
N ILE A 323 -14.74 19.92 0.02
CA ILE A 323 -14.16 19.35 1.23
C ILE A 323 -13.97 20.47 2.25
N LYS A 324 -14.64 20.37 3.38
CA LYS A 324 -14.60 21.38 4.44
C LYS A 324 -14.28 20.73 5.78
N GLY A 325 -13.46 21.37 6.62
CA GLY A 325 -13.13 20.75 7.90
C GLY A 325 -12.27 21.57 8.83
N VAL A 326 -12.07 21.04 10.04
CA VAL A 326 -11.10 21.54 11.02
C VAL A 326 -9.90 20.61 11.01
N PHE A 327 -8.76 21.13 10.55
CA PHE A 327 -7.57 20.33 10.22
C PHE A 327 -6.47 20.40 11.30
N SER A 328 -6.54 21.37 12.21
CA SER A 328 -5.52 21.62 13.24
C SER A 328 -6.09 21.33 14.62
N GLY A 329 -5.43 20.44 15.36
CA GLY A 329 -5.79 20.14 16.75
C GLY A 329 -5.59 21.34 17.68
N SER A 330 -4.54 22.14 17.46
CA SER A 330 -4.22 23.34 18.23
C SER A 330 -5.31 24.40 18.05
N LEU A 331 -5.67 24.70 16.79
CA LEU A 331 -6.72 25.69 16.49
C LEU A 331 -8.11 25.17 16.86
N SER A 332 -8.36 23.87 16.72
CA SER A 332 -9.57 23.20 17.23
C SER A 332 -9.71 23.46 18.73
N TYR A 333 -8.67 23.16 19.51
CA TYR A 333 -8.67 23.41 20.96
C TYR A 333 -8.93 24.88 21.29
N ILE A 334 -8.19 25.81 20.66
CA ILE A 334 -8.31 27.24 20.92
C ILE A 334 -9.74 27.72 20.66
N PHE A 335 -10.30 27.47 19.47
CA PHE A 335 -11.61 27.99 19.11
C PHE A 335 -12.79 27.23 19.73
N ASN A 336 -12.62 25.93 20.06
CA ASN A 336 -13.62 25.19 20.83
C ASN A 336 -13.80 25.79 22.23
N ASN A 337 -12.70 26.23 22.86
CA ASN A 337 -12.73 26.88 24.17
C ASN A 337 -13.14 28.34 24.08
N PHE A 338 -12.51 29.13 23.19
CA PHE A 338 -12.77 30.55 23.07
C PHE A 338 -14.21 30.88 22.68
N SER A 339 -14.84 30.04 21.85
CA SER A 339 -16.23 30.26 21.42
C SER A 339 -17.24 30.14 22.57
N VAL A 340 -16.96 29.33 23.59
CA VAL A 340 -17.94 28.97 24.64
C VAL A 340 -17.61 29.57 26.01
N ARG A 341 -16.33 29.80 26.32
CA ARG A 341 -15.88 30.37 27.60
C ARG A 341 -15.91 31.89 27.53
N ASP A 342 -16.31 32.56 28.60
CA ASP A 342 -16.21 34.02 28.72
C ASP A 342 -14.79 34.43 29.18
N GLU A 343 -13.81 34.18 28.32
CA GLU A 343 -12.40 34.44 28.58
C GLU A 343 -11.73 35.09 27.36
N LYS A 344 -10.62 35.79 27.63
CA LYS A 344 -9.79 36.44 26.62
C LYS A 344 -9.13 35.42 25.70
N PHE A 345 -8.95 35.78 24.42
CA PHE A 345 -8.30 34.91 23.44
C PHE A 345 -6.86 34.56 23.85
N SER A 346 -6.10 35.55 24.33
CA SER A 346 -4.74 35.40 24.84
C SER A 346 -4.64 34.40 25.99
N THR A 347 -5.64 34.36 26.89
CA THR A 347 -5.71 33.39 27.99
C THR A 347 -5.86 31.96 27.46
N ILE A 348 -6.74 31.75 26.49
CA ILE A 348 -6.95 30.43 25.88
C ILE A 348 -5.71 29.95 25.11
N VAL A 349 -5.03 30.85 24.39
CA VAL A 349 -3.78 30.53 23.69
C VAL A 349 -2.68 30.15 24.68
N LYS A 350 -2.48 30.92 25.76
CA LYS A 350 -1.51 30.58 26.82
C LYS A 350 -1.82 29.23 27.46
N GLU A 351 -3.09 28.95 27.74
CA GLU A 351 -3.52 27.65 28.29
C GLU A 351 -3.21 26.49 27.32
N ALA A 352 -3.42 26.69 26.01
CA ALA A 352 -3.08 25.70 24.98
C ALA A 352 -1.56 25.44 24.94
N MET A 353 -0.75 26.49 25.08
CA MET A 353 0.72 26.38 25.17
C MET A 353 1.16 25.61 26.42
N ASP A 354 0.61 25.95 27.59
CA ASP A 354 0.94 25.30 28.87
C ASP A 354 0.60 23.80 28.86
N LYS A 355 -0.47 23.42 28.15
CA LYS A 355 -0.89 22.03 27.95
C LYS A 355 -0.10 21.31 26.84
N GLY A 356 0.79 22.01 26.12
CA GLY A 356 1.55 21.46 25.00
C GLY A 356 0.69 21.11 23.78
N PHE A 357 -0.43 21.81 23.59
CA PHE A 357 -1.28 21.66 22.41
C PHE A 357 -0.85 22.51 21.22
N THR A 358 -0.02 23.52 21.43
CA THR A 358 0.59 24.30 20.35
C THR A 358 2.05 23.88 20.13
N GLU A 359 2.60 24.29 19.00
CA GLU A 359 4.05 24.30 18.82
C GLU A 359 4.74 25.25 19.83
N PRO A 360 6.06 25.10 20.07
CA PRO A 360 6.79 25.98 20.96
C PRO A 360 6.62 27.46 20.61
N ASP A 361 6.46 27.78 19.33
CA ASP A 361 6.02 29.09 18.86
C ASP A 361 4.57 28.99 18.34
N PRO A 362 3.57 29.49 19.09
CA PRO A 362 2.15 29.35 18.71
C PRO A 362 1.81 30.05 17.39
N ARG A 363 2.70 30.90 16.86
CA ARG A 363 2.52 31.52 15.54
C ARG A 363 2.51 30.50 14.41
N GLU A 364 3.20 29.37 14.57
CA GLU A 364 3.22 28.31 13.57
C GLU A 364 1.80 27.73 13.38
N ASP A 365 1.04 27.57 14.46
CA ASP A 365 -0.35 27.15 14.44
C ASP A 365 -1.28 28.28 13.95
N LEU A 366 -1.19 29.46 14.57
CA LEU A 366 -2.08 30.62 14.31
C LEU A 366 -1.96 31.16 12.87
N SER A 367 -0.84 30.93 12.20
CA SER A 367 -0.65 31.35 10.81
C SER A 367 -1.59 30.66 9.81
N GLY A 368 -2.16 29.51 10.16
CA GLY A 368 -2.98 28.69 9.25
C GLY A 368 -2.20 27.92 8.18
N ASN A 369 -0.87 28.07 8.12
CA ASN A 369 -0.03 27.45 7.09
C ASN A 369 -0.09 25.91 7.12
N ASP A 370 -0.21 25.28 8.29
CA ASP A 370 -0.36 23.82 8.38
C ASP A 370 -1.71 23.34 7.80
N VAL A 371 -2.79 24.09 8.06
CA VAL A 371 -4.12 23.82 7.48
C VAL A 371 -4.07 23.99 5.96
N ALA A 372 -3.41 25.05 5.47
CA ALA A 372 -3.21 25.28 4.05
C ALA A 372 -2.46 24.14 3.36
N ARG A 373 -1.36 23.66 3.97
CA ARG A 373 -0.61 22.49 3.46
C ARG A 373 -1.48 21.25 3.38
N LYS A 374 -2.28 20.98 4.41
CA LYS A 374 -3.21 19.84 4.42
C LYS A 374 -4.27 19.95 3.33
N LEU A 375 -4.85 21.15 3.15
CA LEU A 375 -5.85 21.41 2.12
C LEU A 375 -5.26 21.25 0.70
N LEU A 376 -4.03 21.71 0.49
CA LEU A 376 -3.29 21.53 -0.75
C LEU A 376 -3.06 20.04 -1.09
N ILE A 377 -2.76 19.22 -0.08
CA ILE A 377 -2.62 17.77 -0.27
C ILE A 377 -3.93 17.17 -0.75
N LEU A 378 -5.08 17.54 -0.14
CA LEU A 378 -6.38 17.05 -0.59
C LEU A 378 -6.74 17.51 -2.00
N ALA A 379 -6.43 18.76 -2.36
CA ALA A 379 -6.64 19.26 -3.71
C ALA A 379 -5.87 18.41 -4.75
N ARG A 380 -4.66 17.97 -4.41
CA ARG A 380 -3.84 17.11 -5.28
C ARG A 380 -4.38 15.69 -5.43
N GLU A 381 -5.18 15.20 -4.46
CA GLU A 381 -5.87 13.91 -4.59
C GLU A 381 -7.05 13.96 -5.57
N LEU A 382 -7.55 15.16 -5.86
CA LEU A 382 -8.57 15.43 -6.88
C LEU A 382 -7.94 15.85 -8.21
N ASP A 383 -6.64 15.58 -8.41
CA ASP A 383 -5.85 15.95 -9.60
C ASP A 383 -5.73 17.45 -9.91
N LEU A 384 -6.09 18.32 -8.96
CA LEU A 384 -6.00 19.78 -9.11
C LEU A 384 -4.54 20.25 -9.14
N ILE A 385 -4.28 21.32 -9.89
CA ILE A 385 -2.94 21.93 -10.08
C ILE A 385 -2.69 23.14 -9.20
N ASN A 386 -3.46 23.29 -8.11
CA ASN A 386 -3.25 24.37 -7.15
C ASN A 386 -1.81 24.33 -6.59
N GLU A 387 -1.24 25.53 -6.42
CA GLU A 387 0.01 25.78 -5.72
C GLU A 387 -0.26 26.40 -4.35
N PHE A 388 0.74 26.37 -3.46
CA PHE A 388 0.58 26.95 -2.13
C PHE A 388 0.21 28.45 -2.17
N SER A 389 0.67 29.17 -3.19
CA SER A 389 0.33 30.59 -3.42
C SER A 389 -1.10 30.82 -3.88
N ASP A 390 -1.81 29.79 -4.33
CA ASP A 390 -3.22 29.90 -4.74
C ASP A 390 -4.18 29.85 -3.54
N ILE A 391 -3.67 29.58 -2.33
CA ILE A 391 -4.48 29.40 -1.13
C ILE A 391 -4.72 30.75 -0.46
N ASN A 392 -5.99 31.07 -0.22
CA ASN A 392 -6.37 32.24 0.53
C ASN A 392 -6.33 31.93 2.04
N ILE A 393 -5.27 32.37 2.71
CA ILE A 393 -5.02 32.08 4.13
C ILE A 393 -5.31 33.34 4.95
N GLN A 394 -6.33 33.29 5.81
CA GLN A 394 -6.50 34.28 6.88
C GLN A 394 -5.52 33.99 8.01
N ASN A 395 -4.40 34.70 8.00
CA ASN A 395 -3.45 34.66 9.11
C ASN A 395 -4.10 35.29 10.36
N LEU A 396 -4.11 34.56 11.48
CA LEU A 396 -4.68 35.03 12.75
C LEU A 396 -3.74 35.99 13.51
N ILE A 397 -2.54 36.21 12.98
CA ILE A 397 -1.52 37.06 13.57
C ILE A 397 -1.48 38.38 12.78
N PRO A 398 -1.74 39.52 13.42
CA PRO A 398 -1.54 40.85 12.84
C PRO A 398 -0.12 41.07 12.32
N GLU A 399 0.03 41.84 11.23
CA GLU A 399 1.33 42.06 10.56
C GLU A 399 2.41 42.61 11.51
N ASN A 400 2.03 43.48 12.45
CA ASN A 400 2.93 44.07 13.44
C ASN A 400 3.49 43.05 14.47
N LEU A 401 2.90 41.85 14.56
CA LEU A 401 3.30 40.78 15.46
C LEU A 401 3.95 39.58 14.74
N GLY A 402 3.91 39.56 13.41
CA GLY A 402 4.43 38.42 12.62
C GLY A 402 5.96 38.29 12.66
N GLY A 403 6.69 39.41 12.62
CA GLY A 403 8.15 39.43 12.46
C GLY A 403 9.00 39.55 13.73
N ILE A 404 8.36 39.60 14.92
CA ILE A 404 9.07 39.84 16.19
C ILE A 404 9.65 38.55 16.79
N ALA A 405 10.46 38.68 17.85
CA ALA A 405 10.98 37.51 18.56
C ALA A 405 9.84 36.73 19.25
N LYS A 406 9.99 35.40 19.39
CA LYS A 406 8.96 34.53 20.01
C LYS A 406 8.53 35.04 21.39
N ASP A 407 9.49 35.33 22.27
CA ASP A 407 9.18 35.75 23.65
C ASP A 407 8.51 37.13 23.68
N GLU A 408 8.85 38.00 22.72
CA GLU A 408 8.18 39.28 22.53
C GLU A 408 6.73 39.07 22.08
N PHE A 409 6.48 38.17 21.13
CA PHE A 409 5.13 37.80 20.70
C PHE A 409 4.29 37.29 21.86
N ILE A 410 4.84 36.38 22.67
CA ILE A 410 4.12 35.80 23.82
C ILE A 410 3.75 36.87 24.85
N SER A 411 4.65 37.83 25.10
CA SER A 411 4.35 38.93 26.04
C SER A 411 3.29 39.92 25.51
N ARG A 412 3.11 39.97 24.18
CA ARG A 412 2.16 40.87 23.49
C ARG A 412 0.89 40.16 22.99
N LEU A 413 0.65 38.91 23.40
CA LEU A 413 -0.56 38.14 23.01
C LEU A 413 -1.88 38.86 23.31
N GLU A 414 -1.91 39.71 24.33
CA GLU A 414 -3.09 40.47 24.73
C GLU A 414 -3.54 41.50 23.68
N GLU A 415 -2.65 41.89 22.75
CA GLU A 415 -3.01 42.75 21.61
C GLU A 415 -4.04 42.09 20.67
N LEU A 416 -4.16 40.75 20.69
CA LEU A 416 -5.13 40.01 19.91
C LEU A 416 -6.55 40.06 20.51
N ASP A 417 -6.68 40.35 21.81
CA ASP A 417 -7.93 40.15 22.54
C ASP A 417 -9.08 41.02 22.02
N ALA A 418 -8.80 42.29 21.69
CA ALA A 418 -9.82 43.22 21.23
C ALA A 418 -10.44 42.78 19.90
N GLU A 419 -9.61 42.35 18.95
CA GLU A 419 -10.06 41.88 17.63
C GLU A 419 -10.89 40.60 17.75
N TYR A 420 -10.39 39.59 18.47
CA TYR A 420 -11.09 38.32 18.59
C TYR A 420 -12.35 38.42 19.46
N GLN A 421 -12.38 39.30 20.45
CA GLN A 421 -13.59 39.57 21.21
C GLN A 421 -14.66 40.22 20.31
N PHE A 422 -14.28 41.20 19.49
CA PHE A 422 -15.20 41.80 18.51
C PHE A 422 -15.74 40.75 17.53
N ILE A 423 -14.88 39.88 16.99
CA ILE A 423 -15.29 38.78 16.09
C ILE A 423 -16.27 37.85 16.81
N LYS A 424 -15.99 37.51 18.07
CA LYS A 424 -16.84 36.62 18.87
C LYS A 424 -18.21 37.22 19.15
N GLU A 425 -18.28 38.50 19.50
CA GLU A 425 -19.51 39.24 19.79
C GLU A 425 -20.34 39.54 18.54
N SER A 426 -19.69 39.65 17.38
CA SER A 426 -20.35 39.91 16.08
C SER A 426 -21.01 38.67 15.46
N GLN A 427 -20.99 37.53 16.15
CA GLN A 427 -21.60 36.30 15.65
C GLN A 427 -23.13 36.33 15.77
N GLU A 428 -23.78 35.60 14.87
CA GLU A 428 -25.20 35.30 14.99
C GLU A 428 -25.51 34.49 16.28
N PRO A 429 -26.72 34.60 16.85
CA PRO A 429 -27.11 33.78 17.99
C PRO A 429 -26.90 32.28 17.72
N ASN A 430 -26.46 31.54 18.76
CA ASN A 430 -26.17 30.10 18.70
C ASN A 430 -25.13 29.69 17.65
N HIS A 431 -24.18 30.57 17.32
CA HIS A 431 -23.02 30.23 16.50
C HIS A 431 -21.73 30.12 17.33
N VAL A 432 -20.76 29.42 16.75
CA VAL A 432 -19.42 29.26 17.31
C VAL A 432 -18.37 29.49 16.24
N LEU A 433 -17.19 29.94 16.65
CA LEU A 433 -16.07 30.17 15.74
C LEU A 433 -15.31 28.86 15.51
N ARG A 434 -14.96 28.58 14.25
CA ARG A 434 -14.11 27.45 13.86
C ARG A 434 -13.12 27.91 12.81
N TYR A 435 -11.86 27.54 12.98
CA TYR A 435 -10.86 27.77 11.95
C TYR A 435 -10.86 26.59 10.97
N VAL A 436 -11.31 26.84 9.75
CA VAL A 436 -11.61 25.80 8.77
C VAL A 436 -10.72 25.89 7.54
N GLY A 437 -10.41 24.74 6.95
CA GLY A 437 -10.00 24.64 5.56
C GLY A 437 -11.21 24.30 4.70
N ASP A 438 -11.32 24.92 3.53
CA ASP A 438 -12.48 24.81 2.65
C ASP A 438 -12.03 24.77 1.18
N LEU A 439 -12.01 23.57 0.62
CA LEU A 439 -11.76 23.31 -0.80
C LEU A 439 -13.10 23.23 -1.51
N HIS A 440 -13.37 24.18 -2.40
CA HIS A 440 -14.66 24.32 -3.07
C HIS A 440 -14.50 24.96 -4.46
N GLY A 441 -15.63 25.23 -5.13
CA GLY A 441 -15.68 25.73 -6.50
C GLY A 441 -15.97 24.60 -7.48
N ASP A 442 -15.66 24.82 -8.76
CA ASP A 442 -15.77 23.76 -9.77
C ASP A 442 -14.51 22.88 -9.72
N LEU A 443 -14.56 21.83 -8.90
CA LEU A 443 -13.46 20.87 -8.71
C LEU A 443 -13.25 19.93 -9.92
N SER A 444 -14.04 20.08 -10.99
CA SER A 444 -13.79 19.41 -12.27
C SER A 444 -12.78 20.15 -13.15
N GLN A 445 -12.45 21.40 -12.81
CA GLN A 445 -11.45 22.21 -13.51
C GLN A 445 -10.03 21.93 -13.00
N ASP A 446 -9.05 22.53 -13.67
CA ASP A 446 -7.64 22.45 -13.28
C ASP A 446 -7.37 22.95 -11.85
N LYS A 447 -8.10 23.97 -11.37
CA LYS A 447 -7.91 24.55 -10.03
C LYS A 447 -9.21 24.70 -9.27
N GLY A 448 -9.17 24.34 -7.99
CA GLY A 448 -10.21 24.67 -7.02
C GLY A 448 -9.92 25.96 -6.26
N ILE A 449 -10.89 26.43 -5.48
CA ILE A 449 -10.73 27.53 -4.52
C ILE A 449 -10.38 26.93 -3.16
N LEU A 450 -9.25 27.33 -2.60
CA LEU A 450 -8.76 26.87 -1.29
C LEU A 450 -8.78 28.05 -0.32
N ASP A 451 -9.72 28.03 0.63
CA ASP A 451 -9.81 29.00 1.71
C ASP A 451 -9.37 28.36 3.03
N VAL A 452 -8.60 29.12 3.82
CA VAL A 452 -8.24 28.77 5.18
C VAL A 452 -8.56 29.96 6.07
N LYS A 453 -9.66 29.89 6.83
CA LYS A 453 -10.19 31.07 7.53
C LYS A 453 -10.99 30.73 8.78
N LEU A 454 -11.12 31.74 9.64
CA LEU A 454 -12.01 31.72 10.78
C LEU A 454 -13.45 31.96 10.30
N VAL A 455 -14.34 31.03 10.60
CA VAL A 455 -15.75 31.12 10.21
C VAL A 455 -16.66 30.99 11.44
N SER A 456 -17.81 31.67 11.38
CA SER A 456 -18.90 31.44 12.30
C SER A 456 -19.80 30.33 11.74
N VAL A 457 -20.07 29.29 12.53
CA VAL A 457 -20.93 28.16 12.14
C VAL A 457 -22.00 27.89 13.20
N PRO A 458 -23.18 27.38 12.82
CA PRO A 458 -24.21 27.02 13.79
C PRO A 458 -23.67 26.02 14.80
N ALA A 459 -23.92 26.22 16.09
CA ALA A 459 -23.49 25.31 17.16
C ALA A 459 -24.08 23.89 17.00
N SER A 460 -25.21 23.76 16.31
CA SER A 460 -25.86 22.49 15.98
C SER A 460 -25.25 21.76 14.79
N SER A 461 -24.42 22.42 13.96
CA SER A 461 -23.75 21.79 12.81
C SER A 461 -22.68 20.79 13.25
N ALA A 462 -22.24 19.90 12.35
CA ALA A 462 -21.19 18.93 12.67
C ALA A 462 -19.87 19.62 13.10
N LEU A 463 -19.48 20.70 12.42
CA LEU A 463 -18.35 21.56 12.81
C LEU A 463 -18.58 22.25 14.17
N GLY A 464 -19.81 22.69 14.44
CA GLY A 464 -20.18 23.37 15.69
C GLY A 464 -20.10 22.45 16.92
N GLN A 465 -20.41 21.16 16.73
CA GLN A 465 -20.42 20.16 17.80
C GLN A 465 -19.02 19.60 18.15
N LEU A 466 -17.97 20.01 17.43
CA LEU A 466 -16.59 19.57 17.67
C LEU A 466 -16.15 19.89 19.11
N LYS A 467 -15.43 18.95 19.74
CA LYS A 467 -14.94 19.06 21.12
C LYS A 467 -13.44 18.82 21.20
N GLY A 468 -12.83 19.32 22.28
CA GLY A 468 -11.42 19.08 22.57
C GLY A 468 -10.51 19.57 21.43
N SER A 469 -9.62 18.69 20.98
CA SER A 469 -8.68 18.92 19.88
C SER A 469 -8.96 18.02 18.68
N ASP A 470 -10.18 17.49 18.57
CA ASP A 470 -10.58 16.62 17.48
C ASP A 470 -10.53 17.36 16.13
N SER A 471 -10.32 16.58 15.07
CA SER A 471 -10.49 17.02 13.69
C SER A 471 -11.77 16.45 13.11
N ILE A 472 -12.35 17.20 12.19
CA ILE A 472 -13.57 16.82 11.48
C ILE A 472 -13.44 17.23 10.02
N PHE A 473 -13.86 16.35 9.12
CA PHE A 473 -13.88 16.55 7.69
C PHE A 473 -15.26 16.22 7.15
N GLU A 474 -15.84 17.15 6.41
CA GLU A 474 -17.07 17.02 5.66
C GLU A 474 -16.70 16.92 4.17
N ILE A 475 -17.06 15.81 3.54
CA ILE A 475 -16.84 15.55 2.12
C ILE A 475 -18.21 15.58 1.44
N TYR A 476 -18.43 16.60 0.62
CA TYR A 476 -19.65 16.77 -0.18
C TYR A 476 -19.39 16.23 -1.58
N THR A 477 -20.37 15.55 -2.14
CA THR A 477 -20.30 15.00 -3.49
C THR A 477 -21.63 15.22 -4.21
N GLU A 478 -21.63 15.05 -5.53
CA GLU A 478 -22.84 15.16 -6.34
C GLU A 478 -23.91 14.16 -5.93
N SER A 479 -23.54 12.90 -5.68
CA SER A 479 -24.50 11.85 -5.28
C SER A 479 -25.09 12.06 -3.88
N TYR A 480 -24.31 12.63 -2.95
CA TYR A 480 -24.73 12.84 -1.56
C TYR A 480 -25.38 14.22 -1.32
N GLY A 481 -25.19 15.17 -2.24
CA GLY A 481 -25.76 16.51 -2.20
C GLY A 481 -25.38 17.26 -0.92
N GLU A 482 -26.37 17.77 -0.20
CA GLU A 482 -26.20 18.55 1.04
C GLU A 482 -25.84 17.70 2.27
N ASN A 483 -25.83 16.36 2.17
CA ASN A 483 -25.52 15.47 3.29
C ASN A 483 -24.09 14.94 3.16
N PRO A 484 -23.08 15.60 3.74
CA PRO A 484 -21.69 15.20 3.56
C PRO A 484 -21.37 13.87 4.26
N ILE A 485 -20.35 13.19 3.75
CA ILE A 485 -19.66 12.15 4.50
C ILE A 485 -18.83 12.84 5.58
N VAL A 486 -19.07 12.50 6.85
CA VAL A 486 -18.36 13.10 8.00
C VAL A 486 -17.37 12.11 8.59
N ILE A 487 -16.09 12.50 8.62
CA ILE A 487 -15.01 11.77 9.28
C ILE A 487 -14.53 12.60 10.47
N MET A 488 -14.60 12.05 11.68
CA MET A 488 -14.24 12.74 12.92
C MET A 488 -13.36 11.84 13.81
N GLY A 489 -12.39 12.45 14.47
CA GLY A 489 -11.62 11.84 15.54
C GLY A 489 -10.35 12.63 15.87
N ALA A 490 -9.45 12.02 16.64
CA ALA A 490 -8.21 12.66 17.05
C ALA A 490 -7.34 13.03 15.84
N GLY A 491 -7.12 14.33 15.63
CA GLY A 491 -6.36 14.87 14.49
C GLY A 491 -4.85 14.95 14.69
N ALA A 492 -4.35 14.59 15.88
CA ALA A 492 -2.95 14.63 16.23
C ALA A 492 -2.61 13.61 17.34
N GLY A 493 -1.33 13.33 17.52
CA GLY A 493 -0.81 12.49 18.61
C GLY A 493 0.01 11.31 18.11
N ALA A 494 1.18 11.10 18.73
CA ALA A 494 2.18 10.14 18.26
C ALA A 494 1.64 8.71 18.06
N LYS A 495 0.80 8.22 18.99
CA LYS A 495 0.21 6.87 18.90
C LYS A 495 -0.74 6.72 17.72
N VAL A 496 -1.59 7.72 17.48
CA VAL A 496 -2.61 7.70 16.41
C VAL A 496 -1.94 7.88 15.05
N THR A 497 -1.03 8.84 14.92
CA THR A 497 -0.23 9.02 13.70
C THR A 497 0.61 7.79 13.40
N ALA A 498 1.33 7.22 14.38
CA ALA A 498 2.09 5.98 14.17
C ALA A 498 1.19 4.83 13.72
N ARG A 499 -0.05 4.74 14.25
CA ARG A 499 -1.01 3.72 13.83
C ARG A 499 -1.46 3.91 12.38
N GLY A 500 -1.67 5.16 11.94
CA GLY A 500 -1.97 5.47 10.54
C GLY A 500 -0.82 5.08 9.60
N VAL A 501 0.43 5.42 9.96
CA VAL A 501 1.63 5.00 9.21
C VAL A 501 1.74 3.49 9.16
N PHE A 502 1.44 2.81 10.27
CA PHE A 502 1.43 1.36 10.31
C PHE A 502 0.32 0.75 9.42
N GLY A 503 -0.85 1.38 9.38
CA GLY A 503 -1.92 1.06 8.45
C GLY A 503 -1.46 1.13 6.99
N ASP A 504 -0.77 2.20 6.61
CA ASP A 504 -0.16 2.35 5.29
C ASP A 504 0.84 1.24 4.96
N ILE A 505 1.73 0.89 5.88
CA ILE A 505 2.67 -0.24 5.69
C ILE A 505 1.88 -1.52 5.38
N LEU A 506 0.83 -1.83 6.16
CA LEU A 506 0.04 -3.03 5.96
C LEU A 506 -0.79 -3.01 4.68
N ARG A 507 -1.23 -1.84 4.18
CA ARG A 507 -1.90 -1.70 2.88
C ARG A 507 -0.97 -2.00 1.70
N LEU A 508 0.34 -1.82 1.89
CA LEU A 508 1.34 -2.18 0.88
C LEU A 508 1.62 -3.69 0.83
N CYS A 509 1.43 -4.40 1.93
CA CYS A 509 1.88 -5.78 2.13
C CYS A 509 0.93 -6.83 1.53
#